data_AF-A0A957RH53-F1
#
_entry.id   AF-A0A957RH53-F1
#
_cell.length_a   1.000
_cell.length_b   1.000
_cell.length_c   1.000
_cell.angle_alpha   90.00
_cell.angle_beta   90.00
_cell.angle_gamma   90.00
#
_symmetry.space_group_name_H-M   'P 1'
#
loop_
_entity.id
_entity.type
_entity.pdbx_description
1 polymer ?
#
loop_
_entity_poly.entity_id
_entity_poly.type
_entity_poly.pdbx_seq_one_letter_code
_entity_poly.pdbx_strand_id
1 'polypeptide(L)' 'MSTVTTLESYFDFIRTPADTLLSIRVTGTRVGIEYILREYMQGASPEELALRFPTVTLEQIHATIT' A
#
# COMPACT_ATOMS: atom_id res chain seq x y z
N MET A 1 8.51 -24.51 4.83
CA MET A 1 8.90 -23.19 5.35
C MET A 1 7.63 -22.36 5.45
N SER A 2 7.13 -22.11 6.66
CA SER A 2 5.93 -21.29 6.85
C SER A 2 6.33 -19.83 6.71
N THR A 3 6.06 -19.21 5.57
CA THR A 3 6.31 -17.78 5.37
C THR A 3 5.18 -17.01 6.03
N VAL A 4 5.38 -16.61 7.29
CA VAL A 4 4.52 -15.62 7.93
C VAL A 4 4.81 -14.28 7.25
N THR A 5 3.94 -13.87 6.33
CA THR A 5 4.01 -12.54 5.71
C THR A 5 3.45 -11.53 6.70
N THR A 6 4.31 -10.67 7.25
CA THR A 6 3.88 -9.58 8.14
C THR A 6 3.34 -8.43 7.30
N LEU A 7 2.39 -7.68 7.86
CA LEU A 7 1.73 -6.58 7.14
C LEU A 7 2.72 -5.49 6.71
N GLU A 8 3.73 -5.24 7.55
CA GLU A 8 4.78 -4.25 7.30
C GLU A 8 5.61 -4.57 6.06
N SER A 9 5.67 -5.84 5.61
CA SER A 9 6.42 -6.23 4.41
C SER A 9 5.83 -5.68 3.11
N TYR A 10 4.56 -5.26 3.12
CA TYR A 10 3.89 -4.64 1.98
C TYR A 10 4.20 -3.15 1.82
N PHE A 11 4.94 -2.53 2.76
CA PHE A 11 5.14 -1.10 2.77
C PHE A 11 6.61 -0.66 2.92
N ASP A 12 6.97 0.34 2.12
CA ASP A 12 8.20 1.12 2.25
C ASP A 12 7.93 2.37 3.10
N PHE A 13 8.55 2.45 4.28
CA PHE A 13 8.45 3.58 5.20
C PHE A 13 9.54 4.61 4.91
N ILE A 14 9.18 5.70 4.24
CA ILE A 14 10.12 6.78 3.94
C ILE A 14 10.18 7.73 5.14
N ARG A 15 11.39 7.90 5.67
CA ARG A 15 11.65 8.74 6.84
C ARG A 15 12.63 9.86 6.51
N THR A 16 12.52 10.95 7.25
CA THR A 16 13.52 12.03 7.25
C THR A 16 14.79 11.60 7.99
N PRO A 17 15.91 12.34 7.85
CA PRO A 17 17.13 12.09 8.63
C PRO A 17 16.93 12.18 10.15
N ALA A 18 15.89 12.90 10.60
CA ALA A 18 15.50 13.00 12.01
C ALA A 18 14.48 11.91 12.42
N ASP A 19 14.42 10.80 11.66
CA ASP A 19 13.54 9.65 11.88
C ASP A 19 12.02 9.95 11.84
N THR A 20 11.63 11.16 11.42
CA THR A 20 10.21 11.50 11.24
C THR A 20 9.65 10.80 10.01
N LEU A 21 8.53 10.10 10.16
CA LEU A 21 7.83 9.43 9.05
C LEU A 21 7.28 10.47 8.07
N LEU A 22 7.68 10.38 6.80
CA LEU A 22 7.32 11.31 5.74
C LEU A 22 6.21 10.75 4.84
N SER A 23 6.34 9.50 4.42
CA SER A 23 5.36 8.83 3.56
C SER A 23 5.47 7.32 3.67
N ILE A 24 4.36 6.62 3.43
CA ILE A 24 4.31 5.17 3.33
C ILE A 24 3.94 4.83 1.88
N ARG A 25 4.73 3.97 1.23
CA ARG A 25 4.51 3.53 -0.14
C ARG A 25 4.29 2.03 -0.18
N VAL A 26 3.54 1.55 -1.16
CA VAL A 26 3.45 0.10 -1.40
C VAL A 26 4.80 -0.39 -1.92
N THR A 27 5.36 -1.42 -1.28
CA THR A 27 6.67 -2.01 -1.58
C THR A 27 6.82 -2.33 -3.06
N GLY A 28 7.95 -1.92 -3.65
CA GLY A 28 8.25 -2.16 -5.07
C GLY A 28 7.49 -1.25 -6.03
N THR A 29 6.76 -0.25 -5.53
CA THR A 29 6.02 0.72 -6.35
C THR A 29 6.37 2.16 -5.96
N ARG A 30 5.86 3.13 -6.72
CA ARG A 30 5.88 4.56 -6.34
C ARG A 30 4.53 5.04 -5.80
N VAL A 31 3.59 4.12 -5.56
CA VAL A 31 2.23 4.44 -5.12
C VAL A 31 2.24 4.64 -3.61
N GLY A 32 1.91 5.84 -3.16
CA GLY A 32 1.64 6.12 -1.76
C GLY A 32 0.32 5.48 -1.32
N ILE A 33 0.26 4.95 -0.10
CA ILE A 33 -0.93 4.28 0.42
C ILE A 33 -2.14 5.22 0.48
N GLU A 34 -1.91 6.53 0.61
CA GLU A 34 -2.92 7.58 0.68
C GLU A 34 -3.78 7.67 -0.59
N TYR A 35 -3.25 7.28 -1.75
CA TYR A 35 -4.01 7.24 -2.99
C TYR A 35 -4.99 6.07 -3.01
N ILE A 36 -4.54 4.88 -2.58
CA ILE A 36 -5.39 3.69 -2.49
C ILE A 36 -6.50 3.92 -1.45
N LEU A 37 -6.14 4.42 -0.27
CA LEU A 37 -7.09 4.72 0.81
C LEU A 37 -8.13 5.75 0.38
N ARG A 38 -7.72 6.82 -0.31
CA ARG A 38 -8.65 7.85 -0.80
C ARG A 38 -9.70 7.26 -1.73
N GLU A 39 -9.28 6.47 -2.71
CA GLU A 39 -10.19 5.88 -3.69
C GLU A 39 -11.11 4.83 -3.04
N TYR A 40 -10.57 4.03 -2.10
CA TYR A 40 -11.37 3.10 -1.29
C TYR A 40 -12.44 3.84 -0.46
N MET A 41 -12.06 4.94 0.20
CA MET A 41 -12.99 5.80 0.96
C MET A 41 -14.05 6.48 0.08
N GLN A 42 -13.80 6.59 -1.24
CA GLN A 42 -14.78 7.07 -2.22
C GLN A 42 -15.67 5.94 -2.78
N GLY A 43 -15.49 4.71 -2.30
CA GLY A 43 -16.33 3.55 -2.64
C GLY A 43 -15.74 2.64 -3.72
N ALA A 44 -14.49 2.83 -4.15
CA ALA A 44 -13.86 1.92 -5.09
C ALA A 44 -13.64 0.53 -4.45
N SER A 45 -13.99 -0.54 -5.17
CA SER A 45 -13.70 -1.91 -4.73
C SER A 45 -12.20 -2.25 -4.87
N PRO A 46 -11.67 -3.23 -4.12
CA PRO A 46 -10.29 -3.71 -4.30
C PRO A 46 -9.94 -4.08 -5.74
N GLU A 47 -10.88 -4.67 -6.48
CA GLU A 47 -10.72 -5.03 -7.88
C GLU A 47 -10.65 -3.79 -8.78
N GLU A 48 -11.48 -2.77 -8.52
CA GLU A 48 -11.40 -1.49 -9.23
C GLU A 48 -10.08 -0.77 -8.94
N LEU A 49 -9.59 -0.85 -7.71
CA LEU A 49 -8.29 -0.29 -7.32
C LEU A 49 -7.15 -0.99 -8.07
N ALA A 50 -7.22 -2.31 -8.27
CA ALA A 50 -6.22 -3.05 -9.04
C ALA A 50 -6.18 -2.62 -10.52
N LEU A 51 -7.32 -2.19 -11.07
CA LEU A 51 -7.38 -1.60 -12.41
C LEU A 51 -6.82 -0.16 -12.45
N ARG A 52 -7.06 0.65 -11.41
CA ARG A 52 -6.57 2.04 -11.32
C ARG A 52 -5.08 2.13 -11.00
N PHE A 53 -4.55 1.18 -10.22
CA PHE A 53 -3.15 1.11 -9.80
C PHE A 53 -2.49 -0.17 -10.38
N PRO A 54 -2.21 -0.24 -11.69
CA PRO A 54 -1.80 -1.47 -12.36
C PRO A 54 -0.45 -2.03 -11.92
N THR A 55 0.35 -1.26 -11.17
CA THR A 55 1.62 -1.71 -10.57
C THR A 55 1.45 -2.27 -9.16
N VAL A 56 0.24 -2.20 -8.59
CA VAL A 56 -0.08 -2.67 -7.24
C VAL A 56 -0.90 -3.94 -7.38
N THR A 57 -0.48 -4.99 -6.68
CA THR A 57 -1.20 -6.27 -6.68
C THR A 57 -2.48 -6.20 -5.84
N LEU A 58 -3.46 -7.06 -6.12
CA LEU A 58 -4.68 -7.16 -5.32
C LEU A 58 -4.37 -7.48 -3.84
N GLU A 59 -3.35 -8.30 -3.59
CA GLU A 59 -2.85 -8.61 -2.25
C GLU A 59 -2.34 -7.36 -1.52
N GLN A 60 -1.52 -6.53 -2.18
CA GLN A 60 -1.05 -5.25 -1.64
C GLN A 60 -2.20 -4.25 -1.39
N ILE A 61 -3.24 -4.27 -2.22
CA ILE A 61 -4.45 -3.46 -1.99
C ILE A 61 -5.14 -3.91 -0.71
N HIS A 62 -5.37 -5.22 -0.54
CA HIS A 62 -5.97 -5.76 0.68
C HIS A 62 -5.11 -5.46 1.92
N ALA A 63 -3.78 -5.56 1.81
CA ALA A 63 -2.88 -5.15 2.88
C ALA A 63 -3.02 -3.66 3.25
N THR A 64 -3.35 -2.80 2.29
CA THR A 64 -3.51 -1.35 2.53
C THR A 64 -4.80 -1.00 3.28
N ILE A 65 -5.86 -1.80 3.15
CA ILE A 65 -7.20 -1.49 3.69
C ILE A 65 -7.64 -2.35 4.89
N THR A 66 -6.77 -3.26 5.36
CA THR A 66 -7.00 -4.12 6.54
C THR A 66 -6.42 -3.49 7.79
#